data_AF-A0A0V0XTW7-F1
#
_entry.id   AF-A0A0V0XTW7-F1
#
_cell.length_a   1.000
_cell.length_b   1.000
_cell.length_c   1.000
_cell.angle_alpha   90.00
_cell.angle_beta   90.00
_cell.angle_gamma   90.00
#
_symmetry.space_group_name_H-M   'P 1'
#
loop_
_entity.id
_entity.type
_entity.pdbx_description
1 polymer ?
#
loop_
_entity_poly.entity_id
_entity_poly.type
_entity_poly.pdbx_seq_one_letter_code
_entity_poly.pdbx_strand_id
1 'polypeptide(L)'
;MKNTDLCVKLILKIAAENFDVPLEIKTLEQRHLNSLERFLNESDCASVVLAWSRSKSKFYCSNALSELPEDSSCLVIIFFKDNPCVISEYNFRDHVSTVSFHQSIPDALYNTLDKVFSPVISNSACTNDNKVSLKRLINELQFGLQTTFN
;
A
#
# COMPACT_ATOMS: atom_id res chain seq x y z
N MET A 1 22.30 9.39 -15.65
CA MET A 1 21.05 8.64 -15.36
C MET A 1 20.45 9.26 -14.12
N LYS A 2 19.20 9.73 -14.18
CA LYS A 2 18.55 10.44 -13.06
C LYS A 2 18.22 9.42 -11.96
N ASN A 3 18.54 9.73 -10.71
CA ASN A 3 18.32 8.89 -9.52
C ASN A 3 16.87 8.31 -9.47
N THR A 4 15.91 9.07 -9.99
CA THR A 4 14.50 8.71 -10.16
C THR A 4 14.28 7.40 -10.94
N ASP A 5 15.03 7.12 -12.01
CA ASP A 5 14.83 5.91 -12.83
C ASP A 5 15.06 4.63 -12.03
N LEU A 6 16.00 4.65 -11.09
CA LEU A 6 16.37 3.47 -10.32
C LEU A 6 15.32 3.16 -9.25
N CYS A 7 14.81 4.18 -8.56
CA CYS A 7 13.68 4.05 -7.65
C CYS A 7 12.41 3.57 -8.37
N VAL A 8 12.12 4.11 -9.55
CA VAL A 8 10.98 3.65 -10.37
C VAL A 8 11.13 2.16 -10.70
N LYS A 9 12.33 1.73 -11.15
CA LYS A 9 12.59 0.30 -11.41
C LYS A 9 12.38 -0.57 -10.17
N LEU A 10 12.78 -0.10 -9.00
CA LEU A 10 12.60 -0.83 -7.75
C LEU A 10 11.13 -0.99 -7.39
N ILE A 11 10.34 0.10 -7.46
CA ILE A 11 8.88 0.07 -7.23
C ILE A 11 8.22 -0.92 -8.19
N LEU A 12 8.52 -0.83 -9.48
CA LEU A 12 7.93 -1.71 -10.49
C LEU A 12 8.34 -3.16 -10.31
N LYS A 13 9.57 -3.43 -9.88
CA LYS A 13 10.03 -4.79 -9.58
C LYS A 13 9.23 -5.40 -8.43
N ILE A 14 9.06 -4.67 -7.33
CA ILE A 14 8.27 -5.12 -6.17
C ILE A 14 6.81 -5.37 -6.57
N ALA A 15 6.24 -4.47 -7.37
CA ALA A 15 4.88 -4.61 -7.89
C ALA A 15 4.74 -5.80 -8.85
N ALA A 16 5.70 -6.01 -9.75
CA ALA A 16 5.72 -7.14 -10.67
C ALA A 16 5.75 -8.48 -9.93
N GLU A 17 6.56 -8.59 -8.88
CA GLU A 17 6.62 -9.77 -8.01
C GLU A 17 5.30 -9.99 -7.25
N ASN A 18 4.64 -8.92 -6.79
CA ASN A 18 3.33 -9.02 -6.11
C ASN A 18 2.18 -9.39 -7.05
N PHE A 19 2.21 -8.90 -8.29
CA PHE A 19 1.14 -9.12 -9.27
C PHE A 19 1.31 -10.39 -10.09
N ASP A 20 2.51 -10.97 -10.08
CA ASP A 20 2.92 -12.07 -10.96
C ASP A 20 2.82 -11.67 -12.45
N VAL A 21 3.19 -10.43 -12.76
CA VAL A 21 3.14 -9.84 -14.12
C VAL A 21 4.37 -8.96 -14.35
N PRO A 22 5.07 -9.09 -15.49
CA PRO A 22 6.21 -8.24 -15.79
C PRO A 22 5.78 -6.77 -15.98
N LEU A 23 6.38 -5.87 -15.21
CA LEU A 23 6.19 -4.42 -15.34
C LEU A 23 7.51 -3.76 -15.74
N GLU A 24 7.50 -2.98 -16.82
CA GLU A 24 8.66 -2.26 -17.33
C GLU A 24 8.34 -0.77 -17.53
N ILE A 25 9.31 0.12 -17.30
CA ILE A 25 9.12 1.57 -17.46
C ILE A 25 8.59 1.94 -18.85
N LYS A 26 9.14 1.31 -19.88
CA LYS A 26 8.79 1.54 -21.30
C LYS A 26 7.35 1.17 -21.65
N THR A 27 6.66 0.39 -20.82
CA THR A 27 5.26 -0.01 -21.04
C THR A 27 4.27 0.86 -20.26
N LEU A 28 4.76 1.81 -19.45
CA LEU A 28 3.90 2.66 -18.64
C LEU A 28 3.37 3.85 -19.45
N GLU A 29 2.07 4.12 -19.27
CA GLU A 29 1.47 5.36 -19.73
C GLU A 29 2.09 6.56 -18.98
N GLN A 30 2.24 7.70 -19.67
CA GLN A 30 2.90 8.89 -19.09
C GLN A 30 2.28 9.34 -17.75
N ARG A 31 0.96 9.21 -17.60
CA ARG A 31 0.27 9.55 -16.35
C ARG A 31 0.76 8.71 -15.15
N HIS A 32 1.07 7.44 -15.37
CA HIS A 32 1.58 6.54 -14.33
C HIS A 32 3.01 6.94 -13.94
N LEU A 33 3.84 7.29 -14.93
CA LEU A 33 5.17 7.83 -14.68
C LEU A 33 5.11 9.12 -13.87
N ASN A 34 4.21 10.04 -14.21
CA ASN A 34 4.04 11.28 -13.47
C ASN A 34 3.67 11.02 -12.00
N SER A 35 2.78 10.07 -11.70
CA SER A 35 2.45 9.71 -10.31
C SER A 35 3.63 9.13 -9.54
N LEU A 36 4.47 8.31 -10.20
CA LEU A 36 5.70 7.78 -9.59
C LEU A 36 6.73 8.88 -9.34
N GLU A 37 6.95 9.75 -10.32
CA GLU A 37 7.86 10.90 -10.17
C GLU A 37 7.39 11.85 -9.08
N ARG A 38 6.07 12.09 -8.98
CA ARG A 38 5.47 12.89 -7.93
C ARG A 38 5.77 12.29 -6.56
N PHE A 39 5.51 10.99 -6.38
CA PHE A 39 5.81 10.29 -5.15
C PHE A 39 7.31 10.35 -4.80
N LEU A 40 8.22 10.24 -5.77
CA LEU A 40 9.64 10.27 -5.47
C LEU A 40 10.15 11.67 -5.14
N ASN A 41 9.68 12.70 -5.85
CA ASN A 41 10.29 14.02 -5.83
C ASN A 41 9.56 15.05 -4.95
N GLU A 42 8.28 14.85 -4.63
CA GLU A 42 7.49 15.78 -3.80
C GLU A 42 7.44 15.29 -2.35
N SER A 43 7.89 16.13 -1.41
CA SER A 43 7.95 15.75 0.01
C SER A 43 6.57 15.57 0.64
N ASP A 44 5.56 16.29 0.14
CA ASP A 44 4.16 16.23 0.56
C ASP A 44 3.37 15.09 -0.11
N CYS A 45 3.90 14.48 -1.18
CA CYS A 45 3.31 13.28 -1.75
C CYS A 45 3.63 12.06 -0.87
N ALA A 46 2.68 11.71 -0.01
CA ALA A 46 2.87 10.67 1.01
C ALA A 46 2.81 9.24 0.45
N SER A 47 2.17 9.00 -0.68
CA SER A 47 1.99 7.64 -1.21
C SER A 47 1.88 7.55 -2.72
N VAL A 48 2.11 6.33 -3.22
CA VAL A 48 1.74 5.90 -4.56
C VAL A 48 1.10 4.51 -4.48
N VAL A 49 -0.01 4.36 -5.17
CA VAL A 49 -0.83 3.17 -5.26
C VAL A 49 -0.66 2.58 -6.65
N LEU A 50 -0.28 1.32 -6.71
CA LEU A 50 -0.22 0.54 -7.93
C LEU A 50 -1.28 -0.55 -7.83
N ALA A 51 -1.99 -0.80 -8.93
CA ALA A 51 -2.96 -1.88 -9.00
C ALA A 51 -2.91 -2.63 -10.33
N TRP A 52 -3.16 -3.93 -10.25
CA TRP A 52 -3.32 -4.80 -11.41
C TRP A 52 -4.71 -5.43 -11.40
N SER A 53 -5.54 -5.06 -12.37
CA SER A 53 -6.82 -5.73 -12.62
C SER A 53 -6.57 -6.99 -13.43
N ARG A 54 -6.82 -8.15 -12.82
CA ARG A 54 -6.73 -9.44 -13.52
C ARG A 54 -7.81 -9.57 -14.59
N SER A 55 -9.03 -9.09 -14.31
CA SER A 55 -10.15 -9.19 -15.25
C SER A 55 -9.95 -8.33 -16.52
N LYS A 56 -9.36 -7.15 -16.36
CA LYS A 56 -9.11 -6.21 -17.47
C LYS A 56 -7.70 -6.34 -18.05
N SER A 57 -6.85 -7.16 -17.43
CA SER A 57 -5.41 -7.26 -17.73
C SER A 57 -4.77 -5.87 -17.83
N LYS A 58 -5.07 -5.01 -16.85
CA LYS A 58 -4.70 -3.59 -16.90
C LYS A 58 -4.02 -3.13 -15.62
N PHE A 59 -2.92 -2.41 -15.82
CA PHE A 59 -2.16 -1.74 -14.77
C PHE A 59 -2.68 -0.33 -14.53
N TYR A 60 -2.71 0.06 -13.26
CA TYR A 60 -3.08 1.39 -12.80
C TYR A 60 -2.04 1.89 -11.80
N CYS A 61 -1.75 3.19 -11.85
CA CYS A 61 -0.88 3.86 -10.89
C CYS A 61 -1.43 5.27 -10.60
N SER A 62 -1.53 5.62 -9.32
CA SER A 62 -2.00 6.92 -8.84
C SER A 62 -1.38 7.24 -7.48
N ASN A 63 -1.46 8.48 -7.02
CA ASN A 63 -1.06 8.87 -5.66
C ASN A 63 -2.17 8.70 -4.61
N ALA A 64 -3.38 8.26 -5.01
CA ALA A 64 -4.49 8.03 -4.10
C ALA A 64 -5.32 6.80 -4.50
N LEU A 65 -5.78 6.03 -3.51
CA LEU A 65 -6.58 4.82 -3.76
C LEU A 65 -7.94 5.15 -4.40
N SER A 66 -8.51 6.31 -4.08
CA SER A 66 -9.80 6.79 -4.62
C SER A 66 -9.78 7.10 -6.12
N GLU A 67 -8.60 7.22 -6.73
CA GLU A 67 -8.45 7.47 -8.16
C GLU A 67 -8.38 6.18 -8.97
N LEU A 68 -8.33 5.02 -8.31
CA LEU A 68 -8.36 3.72 -8.96
C LEU A 68 -9.81 3.29 -9.27
N PRO A 69 -10.02 2.52 -10.35
CA PRO A 69 -11.33 1.95 -10.61
C PRO A 69 -11.73 1.00 -9.48
N GLU A 70 -13.02 0.99 -9.13
CA GLU A 70 -13.60 -0.05 -8.28
C GLU A 70 -13.65 -1.36 -9.07
N ASP A 71 -12.74 -2.28 -8.73
CA ASP A 71 -12.65 -3.58 -9.38
C ASP A 71 -12.16 -4.61 -8.35
N SER A 72 -13.07 -5.44 -7.85
CA SER A 72 -12.77 -6.45 -6.83
C SER A 72 -11.71 -7.49 -7.25
N SER A 73 -11.39 -7.57 -8.55
CA SER A 73 -10.31 -8.42 -9.06
C SER A 73 -8.92 -7.78 -9.00
N CYS A 74 -8.81 -6.53 -8.55
CA CYS A 74 -7.54 -5.83 -8.42
C CYS A 74 -6.72 -6.35 -7.25
N LEU A 75 -5.47 -6.65 -7.57
CA LEU A 75 -4.39 -6.66 -6.59
C LEU A 75 -3.87 -5.23 -6.44
N VAL A 76 -3.77 -4.76 -5.20
CA VAL A 76 -3.31 -3.41 -4.88
C VAL A 76 -2.05 -3.50 -4.04
N ILE A 77 -1.06 -2.66 -4.37
CA ILE A 77 0.10 -2.39 -3.54
C ILE A 77 0.22 -0.89 -3.33
N ILE A 78 0.41 -0.47 -2.08
CA ILE A 78 0.61 0.92 -1.69
C ILE A 78 2.03 1.04 -1.17
N PHE A 79 2.75 2.01 -1.72
CA PHE A 79 4.00 2.51 -1.17
C PHE A 79 3.67 3.82 -0.45
N PHE A 80 4.11 3.96 0.80
CA PHE A 80 3.94 5.20 1.55
C PHE A 80 5.23 5.60 2.25
N LYS A 81 5.43 6.90 2.35
CA LYS A 81 6.58 7.46 3.06
C LYS A 81 6.30 7.48 4.55
N ASP A 82 7.26 7.04 5.35
CA ASP A 82 7.15 7.12 6.80
C ASP A 82 7.27 8.58 7.29
N ASN A 83 7.94 9.45 6.50
CA ASN A 83 8.11 10.87 6.79
C ASN A 83 8.10 11.71 5.49
N PRO A 84 7.68 12.99 5.52
CA PRO A 84 7.76 13.88 4.36
C PRO A 84 9.20 14.08 3.88
N CYS A 85 9.56 13.49 2.75
CA CYS A 85 10.91 13.58 2.18
C CYS A 85 10.97 13.24 0.69
N VAL A 86 12.05 13.64 0.03
CA VAL A 86 12.39 13.17 -1.33
C VAL A 86 13.00 11.78 -1.24
N ILE A 87 12.54 10.86 -2.09
CA ILE A 87 13.01 9.48 -2.14
C ILE A 87 14.04 9.32 -3.24
N SER A 88 15.14 8.66 -2.87
CA SER A 88 16.28 8.32 -3.71
C SER A 88 16.66 6.85 -3.48
N GLU A 89 17.56 6.33 -4.31
CA GLU A 89 18.03 4.95 -4.17
C GLU A 89 18.68 4.64 -2.81
N TYR A 90 19.23 5.65 -2.15
CA TYR A 90 19.95 5.51 -0.88
C TYR A 90 19.03 5.44 0.34
N ASN A 91 17.85 6.05 0.27
CA ASN A 91 16.94 6.18 1.42
C ASN A 91 15.61 5.44 1.21
N PHE A 92 15.39 4.82 0.05
CA PHE A 92 14.15 4.12 -0.27
C PHE A 92 13.75 3.09 0.79
N ARG A 93 14.69 2.24 1.21
CA ARG A 93 14.40 1.15 2.16
C ARG A 93 14.13 1.61 3.58
N ASP A 94 14.62 2.79 3.94
CA ASP A 94 14.53 3.31 5.30
C ASP A 94 13.32 4.23 5.49
N HIS A 95 12.72 4.69 4.39
CA HIS A 95 11.64 5.69 4.41
C HIS A 95 10.39 5.27 3.64
N VAL A 96 10.42 4.15 2.91
CA VAL A 96 9.27 3.66 2.15
C VAL A 96 8.81 2.32 2.71
N SER A 97 7.60 2.34 3.25
CA SER A 97 6.89 1.16 3.68
C SER A 97 5.91 0.71 2.58
N THR A 98 5.61 -0.59 2.55
CA THR A 98 4.74 -1.18 1.53
C THR A 98 3.66 -2.05 2.16
N VAL A 99 2.43 -1.93 1.66
CA VAL A 99 1.33 -2.83 2.01
C VAL A 99 0.65 -3.33 0.74
N SER A 100 0.25 -4.60 0.71
CA SER A 100 -0.51 -5.17 -0.40
C SER A 100 -1.78 -5.86 0.10
N PHE A 101 -2.82 -5.79 -0.72
CA PHE A 101 -4.12 -6.39 -0.43
C PHE A 101 -4.92 -6.60 -1.73
N HIS A 102 -5.94 -7.46 -1.67
CA HIS A 102 -6.95 -7.56 -2.73
C HIS A 102 -7.99 -6.47 -2.50
N GLN A 103 -8.54 -5.85 -3.56
CA GLN A 103 -9.43 -4.66 -3.49
C GLN A 103 -10.83 -4.93 -2.89
N SER A 104 -10.91 -5.65 -1.77
CA SER A 104 -11.98 -5.55 -0.80
C SER A 104 -11.43 -4.80 0.41
N ILE A 105 -11.67 -3.49 0.46
CA ILE A 105 -11.23 -2.63 1.59
C ILE A 105 -11.73 -3.17 2.94
N PRO A 106 -13.00 -3.60 3.07
CA PRO A 106 -13.48 -4.17 4.33
C PRO A 106 -12.70 -5.43 4.73
N ASP A 107 -12.48 -6.36 3.79
CA ASP A 107 -11.74 -7.59 4.08
C ASP A 107 -10.27 -7.31 4.38
N ALA A 108 -9.64 -6.39 3.64
CA ALA A 108 -8.26 -6.00 3.88
C ALA A 108 -8.09 -5.43 5.29
N LEU A 109 -8.98 -4.53 5.71
CA LEU A 109 -8.93 -3.94 7.05
C LEU A 109 -9.24 -4.98 8.13
N TYR A 110 -10.28 -5.79 7.94
CA TYR A 110 -10.66 -6.84 8.88
C TYR A 110 -9.51 -7.84 9.08
N ASN A 111 -8.94 -8.35 7.99
CA ASN A 111 -7.83 -9.30 8.05
C ASN A 111 -6.57 -8.68 8.64
N THR A 112 -6.30 -7.40 8.38
CA THR A 112 -5.17 -6.70 9.00
C THR A 112 -5.34 -6.58 10.51
N LEU A 113 -6.54 -6.25 10.98
CA LEU A 113 -6.86 -6.20 12.41
C LEU A 113 -6.75 -7.59 13.06
N ASP A 114 -7.32 -8.62 12.43
CA ASP A 114 -7.39 -9.98 12.96
C ASP A 114 -6.04 -10.71 12.94
N LYS A 115 -5.33 -10.65 11.81
CA LYS A 115 -4.13 -11.46 11.57
C LYS A 115 -2.83 -10.75 11.89
N VAL A 116 -2.80 -9.42 11.89
CA VAL A 116 -1.56 -8.65 12.11
C VAL A 116 -1.61 -7.96 13.47
N PHE A 117 -2.57 -7.06 13.70
CA PHE A 117 -2.55 -6.22 14.90
C PHE A 117 -2.93 -6.99 16.18
N SER A 118 -3.94 -7.86 16.13
CA SER A 118 -4.39 -8.61 17.31
C SER A 118 -3.28 -9.52 17.91
N PRO A 119 -2.52 -10.30 17.11
CA PRO A 119 -1.37 -11.06 17.62
C PRO A 119 -0.23 -10.17 18.12
N VAL A 120 0.12 -9.10 17.40
CA VAL A 120 1.20 -8.18 17.78
C VAL A 120 0.90 -7.54 19.14
N ILE A 121 -0.31 -7.05 19.35
CA ILE A 121 -0.72 -6.45 20.63
C ILE A 121 -0.74 -7.50 21.74
N SER A 122 -1.23 -8.71 21.45
CA SER A 122 -1.26 -9.80 22.42
C SER A 122 0.12 -10.23 22.88
N ASN A 123 1.13 -10.14 22.03
CA ASN A 123 2.52 -10.49 22.33
C ASN A 123 3.38 -9.28 22.76
N SER A 124 2.85 -8.06 22.69
CA SER A 124 3.58 -6.86 23.08
C SER A 124 3.87 -6.81 24.58
N ALA A 125 5.03 -6.23 24.93
CA ALA A 125 5.45 -5.89 26.29
C ALA A 125 4.78 -4.61 26.83
N CYS A 126 3.72 -4.12 26.16
CA CYS A 126 3.00 -2.92 26.58
C CYS A 126 2.38 -3.11 27.96
N THR A 127 2.18 -2.01 28.70
CA THR A 127 1.49 -2.05 29.99
C THR A 127 0.09 -2.65 29.84
N ASN A 128 -0.38 -3.35 30.88
CA ASN A 128 -1.64 -4.10 30.82
C ASN A 128 -2.84 -3.20 30.42
N ASP A 129 -2.90 -1.95 30.91
CA ASP A 129 -4.02 -1.03 30.62
C ASP A 129 -4.06 -0.58 29.15
N ASN A 130 -2.90 -0.27 28.56
CA ASN A 130 -2.80 0.06 27.14
C ASN A 130 -3.16 -1.14 26.27
N LYS A 131 -2.74 -2.34 26.68
CA LYS A 131 -3.03 -3.59 26.00
C LYS A 131 -4.53 -3.91 26.00
N VAL A 132 -5.21 -3.72 27.12
CA VAL A 132 -6.68 -3.88 27.22
C VAL A 132 -7.39 -2.87 26.33
N SER A 133 -6.98 -1.60 26.36
CA SER A 133 -7.59 -0.54 25.54
C SER A 133 -7.44 -0.80 24.04
N LEU A 134 -6.25 -1.21 23.58
CA LEU A 134 -5.99 -1.55 22.19
C LEU A 134 -6.78 -2.77 21.73
N LYS A 135 -6.89 -3.81 22.57
CA LYS A 135 -7.71 -4.99 22.26
C LYS A 135 -9.19 -4.62 22.14
N ARG A 136 -9.70 -3.75 23.02
CA ARG A 136 -11.08 -3.29 22.94
C ARG A 136 -11.34 -2.53 21.63
N LEU A 137 -10.43 -1.63 21.25
CA LEU A 137 -10.51 -0.90 19.98
C LEU A 137 -10.53 -1.84 18.76
N ILE A 138 -9.65 -2.84 18.73
CA ILE A 138 -9.63 -3.84 17.64
C ILE A 138 -10.97 -4.57 17.56
N ASN A 139 -11.49 -5.04 18.69
CA ASN A 139 -12.76 -5.77 18.72
C ASN A 139 -13.94 -4.89 18.24
N GLU A 140 -13.98 -3.63 18.68
CA GLU A 140 -15.00 -2.66 18.24
C GLU A 140 -14.92 -2.41 16.72
N LEU A 141 -13.71 -2.24 16.18
CA LEU A 141 -13.50 -2.06 14.74
C LEU A 141 -13.88 -3.31 13.94
N GLN A 142 -13.48 -4.51 14.39
CA GLN A 142 -13.83 -5.77 13.75
C GLN A 142 -15.35 -5.99 13.72
N PHE A 143 -16.02 -5.73 14.84
CA PHE A 143 -17.48 -5.82 14.94
C PHE A 143 -18.18 -4.80 14.02
N GLY A 144 -17.69 -3.56 13.99
CA GLY A 144 -18.21 -2.52 13.09
C GLY A 144 -18.08 -2.91 11.62
N LEU A 145 -16.94 -3.48 11.21
CA LEU A 145 -16.73 -3.97 9.84
C LEU A 145 -17.66 -5.13 9.50
N GLN A 146 -17.81 -6.09 10.40
CA GLN A 146 -18.71 -7.23 10.19
C GLN A 146 -20.17 -6.81 10.04
N THR A 147 -20.62 -5.84 10.82
CA THR A 147 -22.02 -5.36 10.79
C THR A 147 -22.34 -4.41 9.64
N THR A 148 -21.33 -3.74 9.08
CA THR A 148 -21.51 -2.79 7.98
C THR A 148 -21.45 -3.48 6.61
N PHE A 149 -20.69 -4.57 6.50
CA PHE A 149 -20.37 -5.21 5.22
C PHE A 149 -20.83 -6.68 5.09
N ASN A 150 -21.43 -7.28 6.13
CA ASN A 150 -22.23 -8.52 6.03
C ASN A 150 -23.71 -8.22 6.26
#